data_AF-A0AA96TQS6-F1
#
_entry.id   AF-A0AA96TQS6-F1
#
_cell.length_a   1.000
_cell.length_b   1.000
_cell.length_c   1.000
_cell.angle_alpha   90.00
_cell.angle_beta   90.00
_cell.angle_gamma   90.00
#
_symmetry.space_group_name_H-M   'P 1'
#
loop_
_entity.id
_entity.type
_entity.pdbx_description
1 polymer ?
#
loop_
_entity_poly.entity_id
_entity_poly.type
_entity_poly.pdbx_seq_one_letter_code
_entity_poly.pdbx_strand_id
1 'polypeptide(L)'
;MHQVQFQEGRPTIPTQTLTITTADGRADAFAAFPDDGGRHPGVLLYTDVFGLRPVIEEMARELAGHGYYVLVPNIYYRRGPAPVVELPEHITAEARPGLFATLLPFAKEHTPERVLRDADAYVGFLTSRPEVVDGPVGVVGYCMGAVLAMRTAAAHPDKVAAVGGFHPGALVTDEPDSPHRLVSTVTAKVHLGLAPGDLSPEALGELERAMDAAGLAHTCETYPDTVHGFTMADTEAFNPAGLQRHWDRLLPLLDRNLVAG
;
A
#
# COMPACT_ATOMS: atom_id res chain seq x y z
N MET A 1 24.18 9.71 15.85
CA MET A 1 23.67 8.38 16.23
C MET A 1 22.47 8.58 17.16
N HIS A 2 21.26 8.60 16.61
CA HIS A 2 20.06 8.32 17.41
C HIS A 2 19.68 6.89 17.06
N GLN A 3 20.04 5.97 17.96
CA GLN A 3 19.52 4.61 17.91
C GLN A 3 18.00 4.69 18.03
N VAL A 4 17.28 4.02 17.13
CA VAL A 4 15.87 3.71 17.35
C VAL A 4 15.84 2.84 18.60
N GLN A 5 15.44 3.45 19.73
CA GLN A 5 15.17 2.70 20.95
C GLN A 5 13.86 1.95 20.72
N PHE A 6 13.93 0.62 20.67
CA PHE A 6 12.76 -0.22 20.89
C PHE A 6 12.30 0.03 22.33
N GLN A 7 11.29 0.88 22.50
CA GLN A 7 10.66 1.08 23.81
C GLN A 7 9.82 -0.15 24.14
N GLU A 8 10.27 -0.93 25.13
CA GLU A 8 9.43 -1.89 25.84
C GLU A 8 8.21 -1.14 26.41
N GLY A 9 7.00 -1.61 26.10
CA GLY A 9 5.75 -1.07 26.66
C GLY A 9 4.73 -0.51 25.66
N ARG A 10 4.91 -0.64 24.34
CA ARG A 10 3.82 -0.34 23.39
C ARG A 10 2.62 -1.26 23.69
N PRO A 11 1.39 -0.72 23.80
CA PRO A 11 0.20 -1.54 23.93
C PRO A 11 0.15 -2.56 22.80
N THR A 12 -0.21 -3.81 23.11
CA THR A 12 -0.47 -4.81 22.06
C THR A 12 -1.62 -4.30 21.20
N ILE A 13 -1.33 -4.00 19.94
CA ILE A 13 -2.36 -3.62 18.97
C ILE A 13 -3.21 -4.87 18.65
N PRO A 14 -4.53 -4.87 18.93
CA PRO A 14 -5.38 -5.96 18.54
C PRO A 14 -5.41 -6.13 17.04
N THR A 15 -5.60 -7.36 16.62
CA THR A 15 -5.70 -7.73 15.22
C THR A 15 -6.97 -8.52 14.98
N GLN A 16 -7.57 -8.34 13.81
CA GLN A 16 -8.75 -9.09 13.40
C GLN A 16 -8.53 -9.71 12.03
N THR A 17 -8.94 -10.97 11.88
CA THR A 17 -9.16 -11.55 10.55
C THR A 17 -10.59 -11.27 10.13
N LEU A 18 -10.74 -10.61 9.00
CA LEU A 18 -12.01 -10.15 8.46
C LEU A 18 -12.31 -10.88 7.15
N THR A 19 -13.55 -10.76 6.70
CA THR A 19 -13.94 -11.23 5.36
C THR A 19 -14.78 -10.17 4.68
N ILE A 20 -14.28 -9.69 3.55
CA ILE A 20 -14.89 -8.67 2.71
C ILE A 20 -15.64 -9.37 1.58
N THR A 21 -16.94 -9.09 1.45
CA THR A 21 -17.72 -9.53 0.30
C THR A 21 -17.36 -8.64 -0.90
N THR A 22 -16.86 -9.25 -1.98
CA THR A 22 -16.57 -8.58 -3.26
C THR A 22 -17.53 -9.12 -4.33
N ALA A 23 -17.52 -8.52 -5.53
CA ALA A 23 -18.30 -9.01 -6.66
C ALA A 23 -17.88 -10.41 -7.15
N ASP A 24 -16.59 -10.77 -6.99
CA ASP A 24 -16.02 -12.01 -7.52
C ASP A 24 -15.76 -13.07 -6.44
N GLY A 25 -16.14 -12.81 -5.19
CA GLY A 25 -15.92 -13.75 -4.09
C GLY A 25 -15.74 -13.08 -2.73
N ARG A 26 -15.23 -13.85 -1.77
CA ARG A 26 -14.95 -13.38 -0.41
C ARG A 26 -13.46 -13.20 -0.23
N ALA A 27 -13.01 -11.97 0.00
CA ALA A 27 -11.63 -11.68 0.32
C ALA A 27 -11.43 -11.74 1.83
N ASP A 28 -10.59 -12.65 2.30
CA ASP A 28 -10.02 -12.55 3.63
C ASP A 28 -9.17 -11.28 3.74
N ALA A 29 -9.11 -10.72 4.93
CA ALA A 29 -8.35 -9.50 5.21
C ALA A 29 -7.81 -9.53 6.64
N PHE A 30 -6.71 -8.83 6.85
CA PHE A 30 -6.18 -8.52 8.16
C PHE A 30 -6.56 -7.07 8.52
N ALA A 31 -6.90 -6.83 9.77
CA ALA A 31 -7.04 -5.47 10.30
C ALA A 31 -6.29 -5.30 11.61
N ALA A 32 -5.71 -4.12 11.81
CA ALA A 32 -5.09 -3.67 13.05
C ALA A 32 -5.52 -2.23 13.34
N PHE A 33 -5.84 -1.93 14.60
CA PHE A 33 -6.29 -0.60 15.02
C PHE A 33 -6.13 -0.44 16.54
N PRO A 34 -6.07 0.79 17.07
CA PRO A 34 -5.96 1.03 18.51
C PRO A 34 -7.15 0.47 19.31
N ASP A 35 -6.87 -0.16 20.46
CA ASP A 35 -7.89 -0.71 21.39
C ASP A 35 -8.34 0.28 22.46
N ASP A 36 -8.56 1.52 22.09
CA ASP A 36 -8.93 2.59 23.03
C ASP A 36 -10.43 2.90 23.04
N GLY A 37 -11.22 2.14 22.26
CA GLY A 37 -12.66 2.34 22.08
C GLY A 37 -13.02 3.57 21.23
N GLY A 38 -12.02 4.23 20.63
CA GLY A 38 -12.18 5.39 19.76
C GLY A 38 -12.47 5.02 18.30
N ARG A 39 -12.73 6.06 17.50
CA ARG A 39 -12.76 5.98 16.04
C ARG A 39 -11.45 6.52 15.49
N HIS A 40 -10.90 5.86 14.48
CA HIS A 40 -9.57 6.13 13.94
C HIS A 40 -9.61 6.43 12.44
N PRO A 41 -8.71 7.27 11.91
CA PRO A 41 -8.60 7.45 10.47
C PRO A 41 -8.29 6.14 9.76
N GLY A 42 -9.03 5.86 8.69
CA GLY A 42 -8.90 4.61 7.94
C GLY A 42 -7.72 4.63 6.96
N VAL A 43 -6.99 3.52 6.88
CA VAL A 43 -5.94 3.27 5.90
C VAL A 43 -6.17 1.92 5.23
N LEU A 44 -6.28 1.92 3.90
CA LEU A 44 -6.26 0.72 3.09
C LEU A 44 -4.81 0.43 2.66
N LEU A 45 -4.26 -0.72 3.03
CA LEU A 45 -2.88 -1.09 2.71
C LEU A 45 -2.86 -2.27 1.72
N TYR A 46 -2.32 -2.03 0.54
CA TYR A 46 -2.09 -3.06 -0.48
C TYR A 46 -0.69 -3.65 -0.35
N THR A 47 -0.62 -4.98 -0.42
CA THR A 47 0.63 -5.73 -0.31
C THR A 47 1.50 -5.59 -1.55
N ASP A 48 2.76 -6.01 -1.46
CA ASP A 48 3.55 -6.35 -2.63
C ASP A 48 3.05 -7.65 -3.30
N VAL A 49 3.78 -8.11 -4.32
CA VAL A 49 3.45 -9.31 -5.10
C VAL A 49 3.44 -10.60 -4.28
N PHE A 50 4.05 -10.63 -3.09
CA PHE A 50 4.07 -11.81 -2.24
C PHE A 50 2.79 -11.97 -1.42
N GLY A 51 1.91 -10.96 -1.42
CA GLY A 51 0.61 -11.04 -0.74
C GLY A 51 0.68 -10.76 0.76
N LEU A 52 -0.45 -11.00 1.42
CA LEU A 52 -0.61 -10.85 2.86
C LEU A 52 0.23 -11.91 3.61
N ARG A 53 1.15 -11.42 4.44
CA ARG A 53 2.12 -12.21 5.20
C ARG A 53 2.63 -11.42 6.43
N PRO A 54 3.38 -12.03 7.37
CA PRO A 54 3.74 -11.41 8.65
C PRO A 54 4.36 -10.01 8.56
N VAL A 55 5.32 -9.76 7.65
CA VAL A 55 5.92 -8.42 7.53
C VAL A 55 4.89 -7.34 7.18
N ILE A 56 3.85 -7.67 6.40
CA ILE A 56 2.79 -6.72 6.06
C ILE A 56 1.86 -6.49 7.25
N GLU A 57 1.57 -7.54 8.03
CA GLU A 57 0.82 -7.42 9.28
C GLU A 57 1.56 -6.54 10.29
N GLU A 58 2.90 -6.65 10.36
CA GLU A 58 3.74 -5.79 11.19
C GLU A 58 3.69 -4.33 10.74
N MET A 59 3.77 -4.06 9.43
CA MET A 59 3.60 -2.70 8.90
C MET A 59 2.22 -2.12 9.23
N ALA A 60 1.16 -2.95 9.17
CA ALA A 60 -0.18 -2.55 9.57
C ALA A 60 -0.30 -2.29 11.07
N ARG A 61 0.35 -3.10 11.91
CA ARG A 61 0.43 -2.85 13.37
C ARG A 61 1.22 -1.59 13.70
N GLU A 62 2.30 -1.30 12.97
CA GLU A 62 3.05 -0.05 13.17
C GLU A 62 2.15 1.16 12.90
N LEU A 63 1.49 1.21 11.74
CA LEU A 63 0.50 2.25 11.42
C LEU A 63 -0.60 2.34 12.47
N ALA A 64 -1.16 1.21 12.91
CA ALA A 64 -2.15 1.21 13.99
C ALA A 64 -1.59 1.76 15.31
N GLY A 65 -0.31 1.52 15.61
CA GLY A 65 0.40 2.15 16.73
C GLY A 65 0.53 3.68 16.62
N HIS A 66 0.37 4.25 15.42
CA HIS A 66 0.27 5.69 15.17
C HIS A 66 -1.18 6.22 15.13
N GLY A 67 -2.17 5.39 15.51
CA GLY A 67 -3.56 5.83 15.63
C GLY A 67 -4.45 5.57 14.42
N TYR A 68 -4.05 4.70 13.49
CA TYR A 68 -4.81 4.40 12.27
C TYR A 68 -5.60 3.09 12.39
N TYR A 69 -6.79 3.04 11.77
CA TYR A 69 -7.42 1.77 11.46
C TYR A 69 -6.88 1.27 10.13
N VAL A 70 -6.14 0.16 10.13
CA VAL A 70 -5.49 -0.36 8.94
C VAL A 70 -6.19 -1.62 8.47
N LEU A 71 -6.63 -1.63 7.21
CA LEU A 71 -7.19 -2.80 6.54
C LEU A 71 -6.23 -3.28 5.45
N VAL A 72 -5.87 -4.57 5.50
CA VAL A 72 -5.02 -5.24 4.52
C VAL A 72 -5.81 -6.37 3.86
N PRO A 73 -6.44 -6.15 2.70
CA PRO A 73 -7.14 -7.22 2.00
C PRO A 73 -6.17 -8.20 1.34
N ASN A 74 -6.56 -9.48 1.29
CA ASN A 74 -5.91 -10.46 0.42
C ASN A 74 -6.23 -10.11 -1.04
N ILE A 75 -5.26 -9.52 -1.75
CA ILE A 75 -5.40 -9.16 -3.17
C ILE A 75 -5.57 -10.40 -4.07
N TYR A 76 -5.12 -11.58 -3.63
CA TYR A 76 -5.19 -12.83 -4.38
C TYR A 76 -6.38 -13.72 -4.00
N TYR A 77 -7.41 -13.18 -3.34
CA TYR A 77 -8.54 -13.98 -2.83
C TYR A 77 -9.26 -14.87 -3.86
N ARG A 78 -9.18 -14.53 -5.15
CA ARG A 78 -9.69 -15.37 -6.26
C ARG A 78 -8.93 -16.70 -6.42
N ARG A 79 -7.73 -16.80 -5.86
CA ARG A 79 -6.87 -18.00 -5.87
C ARG A 79 -6.97 -18.83 -4.59
N GLY A 80 -7.50 -18.25 -3.51
CA GLY A 80 -7.65 -18.91 -2.21
C GLY A 80 -7.42 -17.94 -1.05
N PRO A 81 -7.56 -18.42 0.20
CA PRO A 81 -7.22 -17.64 1.39
C PRO A 81 -5.72 -17.32 1.43
N ALA A 82 -5.34 -16.24 2.11
CA ALA A 82 -3.93 -15.95 2.37
C ALA A 82 -3.34 -16.92 3.43
N PRO A 83 -2.05 -17.28 3.32
CA PRO A 83 -1.17 -17.01 2.18
C PRO A 83 -1.52 -17.91 0.97
N VAL A 84 -1.52 -17.34 -0.24
CA VAL A 84 -1.88 -18.09 -1.47
C VAL A 84 -0.74 -18.97 -2.00
N VAL A 85 0.48 -18.72 -1.55
CA VAL A 85 1.67 -19.52 -1.81
C VAL A 85 2.46 -19.64 -0.51
N GLU A 86 3.07 -20.81 -0.29
CA GLU A 86 4.03 -20.97 0.80
C GLU A 86 5.29 -20.15 0.50
N LEU A 87 5.63 -19.25 1.41
CA LEU A 87 6.83 -18.41 1.32
C LEU A 87 7.85 -18.87 2.36
N PRO A 88 9.16 -18.84 2.04
CA PRO A 88 10.17 -18.97 3.07
C PRO A 88 10.07 -17.80 4.06
N GLU A 89 10.50 -18.01 5.30
CA GLU A 89 10.58 -16.95 6.32
C GLU A 89 11.41 -15.75 5.84
N HIS A 90 12.44 -16.01 5.04
CA HIS A 90 13.25 -14.99 4.39
C HIS A 90 13.42 -15.31 2.89
N ILE A 91 13.04 -14.37 2.03
CA ILE A 91 13.10 -14.50 0.58
C ILE A 91 14.47 -14.03 0.08
N THR A 92 15.32 -15.00 -0.22
CA THR A 92 16.66 -14.79 -0.77
C THR A 92 16.62 -14.37 -2.25
N ALA A 93 17.70 -13.78 -2.77
CA ALA A 93 17.83 -13.50 -4.19
C ALA A 93 17.76 -14.77 -5.05
N GLU A 94 18.12 -15.93 -4.49
CA GLU A 94 18.01 -17.24 -5.16
C GLU A 94 16.56 -17.73 -5.25
N ALA A 95 15.77 -17.56 -4.18
CA ALA A 95 14.37 -18.00 -4.16
C ALA A 95 13.45 -17.06 -4.96
N ARG A 96 13.78 -15.77 -5.01
CA ARG A 96 12.91 -14.71 -5.57
C ARG A 96 12.47 -14.98 -7.02
N PRO A 97 13.32 -15.39 -7.98
CA PRO A 97 12.89 -15.66 -9.35
C PRO A 97 11.83 -16.76 -9.46
N GLY A 98 11.95 -17.83 -8.67
CA GLY A 98 10.98 -18.94 -8.65
C GLY A 98 9.63 -18.51 -8.09
N LEU A 99 9.64 -17.73 -7.02
CA LEU A 99 8.42 -17.14 -6.44
C LEU A 99 7.75 -16.18 -7.42
N PHE A 100 8.53 -15.33 -8.09
CA PHE A 100 8.02 -14.42 -9.12
C PHE A 100 7.39 -15.19 -10.29
N ALA A 101 8.00 -16.29 -10.75
CA ALA A 101 7.44 -17.10 -11.82
C ALA A 101 6.04 -17.65 -11.46
N THR A 102 5.82 -17.99 -10.19
CA THR A 102 4.53 -18.45 -9.67
C THR A 102 3.51 -17.31 -9.49
N LEU A 103 3.96 -16.16 -8.97
CA LEU A 103 3.07 -15.07 -8.54
C LEU A 103 2.75 -14.06 -9.66
N LEU A 104 3.64 -13.87 -10.64
CA LEU A 104 3.40 -12.95 -11.76
C LEU A 104 2.12 -13.29 -12.55
N PRO A 105 1.77 -14.56 -12.83
CA PRO A 105 0.47 -14.90 -13.39
C PRO A 105 -0.71 -14.39 -12.54
N PHE A 106 -0.63 -14.47 -11.21
CA PHE A 106 -1.68 -13.99 -10.32
C PHE A 106 -1.74 -12.45 -10.30
N ALA A 107 -0.58 -11.79 -10.32
CA ALA A 107 -0.50 -10.34 -10.43
C ALA A 107 -1.19 -9.83 -11.72
N LYS A 108 -1.00 -10.54 -12.84
CA LYS A 108 -1.64 -10.20 -14.14
C LYS A 108 -3.16 -10.33 -14.14
N GLU A 109 -3.75 -11.04 -13.19
CA GLU A 109 -5.21 -11.12 -13.05
C GLU A 109 -5.85 -9.86 -12.49
N HIS A 110 -5.05 -8.93 -11.97
CA HIS A 110 -5.47 -7.62 -11.49
C HIS A 110 -5.63 -6.65 -12.66
N THR A 111 -6.55 -6.97 -13.58
CA THR A 111 -6.91 -6.05 -14.67
C THR A 111 -7.53 -4.78 -14.09
N PRO A 112 -7.48 -3.64 -14.80
CA PRO A 112 -8.05 -2.39 -14.32
C PRO A 112 -9.49 -2.54 -13.80
N GLU A 113 -10.34 -3.24 -14.55
CA GLU A 113 -11.75 -3.44 -14.17
C GLU A 113 -11.90 -4.21 -12.87
N ARG A 114 -11.05 -5.22 -12.65
CA ARG A 114 -11.06 -5.99 -11.39
C ARG A 114 -10.53 -5.16 -10.23
N VAL A 115 -9.43 -4.44 -10.44
CA VAL A 115 -8.86 -3.55 -9.42
C VAL A 115 -9.87 -2.51 -8.97
N LEU A 116 -10.63 -1.92 -9.90
CA LEU A 116 -11.67 -0.94 -9.58
C LEU A 116 -12.81 -1.56 -8.76
N ARG A 117 -13.29 -2.75 -9.13
CA ARG A 117 -14.34 -3.46 -8.36
C ARG A 117 -13.87 -3.87 -6.96
N ASP A 118 -12.61 -4.27 -6.85
CA ASP A 118 -12.02 -4.65 -5.57
C ASP A 118 -11.82 -3.41 -4.70
N ALA A 119 -11.39 -2.29 -5.29
CA ALA A 119 -11.31 -1.00 -4.63
C ALA A 119 -12.67 -0.54 -4.07
N ASP A 120 -13.75 -0.65 -4.85
CA ASP A 120 -15.12 -0.35 -4.39
C ASP A 120 -15.45 -1.13 -3.11
N ALA A 121 -15.18 -2.44 -3.12
CA ALA A 121 -15.47 -3.33 -2.00
C ALA A 121 -14.59 -3.04 -0.78
N TYR A 122 -13.29 -2.82 -0.97
CA TYR A 122 -12.34 -2.59 0.11
C TYR A 122 -12.52 -1.23 0.77
N VAL A 123 -12.65 -0.16 -0.02
CA VAL A 123 -12.92 1.19 0.49
C VAL A 123 -14.29 1.21 1.18
N GLY A 124 -15.32 0.65 0.55
CA GLY A 124 -16.66 0.57 1.14
C GLY A 124 -16.68 -0.18 2.47
N PHE A 125 -16.00 -1.33 2.53
CA PHE A 125 -15.88 -2.11 3.77
C PHE A 125 -15.15 -1.31 4.86
N LEU A 126 -13.99 -0.72 4.55
CA LEU A 126 -13.21 0.11 5.47
C LEU A 126 -14.04 1.26 6.04
N THR A 127 -14.66 2.07 5.18
CA THR A 127 -15.45 3.23 5.61
C THR A 127 -16.74 2.88 6.36
N SER A 128 -17.16 1.60 6.31
CA SER A 128 -18.35 1.12 7.04
C SER A 128 -18.03 0.61 8.44
N ARG A 129 -16.76 0.56 8.83
CA ARG A 129 -16.37 0.06 10.16
C ARG A 129 -16.73 1.09 11.23
N PRO A 130 -17.39 0.70 12.33
CA PRO A 130 -17.73 1.64 13.40
C PRO A 130 -16.50 2.28 14.05
N GLU A 131 -15.36 1.58 14.04
CA GLU A 131 -14.06 2.05 14.55
C GLU A 131 -13.35 3.01 13.58
N VAL A 132 -13.89 3.29 12.39
CA VAL A 132 -13.31 4.21 11.42
C VAL A 132 -14.06 5.55 11.48
N VAL A 133 -13.34 6.67 11.52
CA VAL A 133 -13.94 8.02 11.45
C VAL A 133 -14.63 8.24 10.11
N ASP A 134 -15.67 9.08 10.10
CA ASP A 134 -16.32 9.44 8.84
C ASP A 134 -15.40 10.32 7.99
N GLY A 135 -15.34 10.05 6.69
CA GLY A 135 -14.56 10.84 5.75
C GLY A 135 -13.71 10.00 4.81
N PRO A 136 -12.79 10.65 4.07
CA PRO A 136 -11.89 9.97 3.16
C PRO A 136 -10.79 9.21 3.93
N VAL A 137 -10.25 8.18 3.30
CA VAL A 137 -9.22 7.29 3.84
C VAL A 137 -7.86 7.53 3.20
N GLY A 138 -6.81 7.03 3.83
CA GLY A 138 -5.49 6.88 3.20
C GLY A 138 -5.42 5.56 2.43
N VAL A 139 -4.63 5.53 1.37
CA VAL A 139 -4.30 4.29 0.66
C VAL A 139 -2.79 4.15 0.56
N VAL A 140 -2.24 3.03 1.01
CA VAL A 140 -0.81 2.74 1.02
C VAL A 140 -0.56 1.51 0.18
N GLY A 141 0.54 1.48 -0.55
CA GLY A 141 0.85 0.35 -1.42
C GLY A 141 2.34 0.14 -1.66
N TYR A 142 2.73 -1.12 -1.78
CA TYR A 142 4.11 -1.55 -2.00
C TYR A 142 4.22 -2.29 -3.33
N CYS A 143 5.25 -2.02 -4.16
CA CYS A 143 5.41 -2.71 -5.45
C CYS A 143 4.14 -2.59 -6.32
N MET A 144 3.50 -3.71 -6.70
CA MET A 144 2.23 -3.69 -7.42
C MET A 144 1.11 -3.04 -6.61
N GLY A 145 1.16 -3.13 -5.28
CA GLY A 145 0.22 -2.45 -4.39
C GLY A 145 0.23 -0.93 -4.54
N ALA A 146 1.37 -0.31 -4.90
CA ALA A 146 1.41 1.12 -5.19
C ALA A 146 0.65 1.47 -6.49
N VAL A 147 0.67 0.57 -7.47
CA VAL A 147 -0.15 0.70 -8.69
C VAL A 147 -1.63 0.56 -8.34
N LEU A 148 -1.99 -0.40 -7.48
CA LEU A 148 -3.36 -0.55 -6.97
C LEU A 148 -3.81 0.70 -6.21
N ALA A 149 -2.95 1.25 -5.35
CA ALA A 149 -3.25 2.45 -4.57
C ALA A 149 -3.56 3.67 -5.47
N MET A 150 -2.76 3.90 -6.51
CA MET A 150 -3.02 4.97 -7.48
C MET A 150 -4.33 4.75 -8.25
N ARG A 151 -4.63 3.52 -8.66
CA ARG A 151 -5.89 3.18 -9.33
C ARG A 151 -7.10 3.38 -8.41
N THR A 152 -6.99 2.95 -7.16
CA THR A 152 -8.02 3.15 -6.13
C THR A 152 -8.30 4.64 -5.91
N ALA A 153 -7.26 5.47 -5.82
CA ALA A 153 -7.42 6.92 -5.68
C ALA A 153 -8.07 7.57 -6.90
N ALA A 154 -7.71 7.12 -8.10
CA ALA A 154 -8.31 7.60 -9.35
C ALA A 154 -9.80 7.22 -9.48
N ALA A 155 -10.18 6.06 -8.96
CA ALA A 155 -11.56 5.56 -8.93
C ALA A 155 -12.43 6.25 -7.88
N HIS A 156 -11.81 6.68 -6.79
CA HIS A 156 -12.48 7.17 -5.59
C HIS A 156 -11.95 8.54 -5.13
N PRO A 157 -11.97 9.57 -5.99
CA PRO A 157 -11.45 10.89 -5.63
C PRO A 157 -12.11 11.48 -4.39
N ASP A 158 -13.40 11.19 -4.16
CA ASP A 158 -14.11 11.74 -3.00
C ASP A 158 -13.91 10.93 -1.71
N LYS A 159 -13.24 9.77 -1.80
CA LYS A 159 -13.04 8.86 -0.64
C LYS A 159 -11.58 8.61 -0.31
N VAL A 160 -10.62 9.10 -1.10
CA VAL A 160 -9.19 8.92 -0.84
C VAL A 160 -8.53 10.28 -0.68
N ALA A 161 -7.96 10.56 0.49
CA ALA A 161 -7.32 11.84 0.79
C ALA A 161 -5.80 11.80 0.59
N ALA A 162 -5.19 10.62 0.74
CA ALA A 162 -3.74 10.43 0.67
C ALA A 162 -3.37 9.10 0.01
N VAL A 163 -2.30 9.12 -0.80
CA VAL A 163 -1.68 7.92 -1.38
C VAL A 163 -0.20 7.87 -1.02
N GLY A 164 0.21 6.81 -0.34
CA GLY A 164 1.62 6.49 -0.10
C GLY A 164 2.05 5.27 -0.90
N GLY A 165 2.80 5.46 -1.98
CA GLY A 165 3.34 4.38 -2.80
C GLY A 165 4.83 4.20 -2.57
N PHE A 166 5.28 2.96 -2.36
CA PHE A 166 6.69 2.67 -2.12
C PHE A 166 7.21 1.56 -3.00
N HIS A 167 8.43 1.78 -3.50
CA HIS A 167 9.08 1.03 -4.57
C HIS A 167 8.05 0.55 -5.60
N PRO A 168 7.37 1.49 -6.29
CA PRO A 168 6.18 1.17 -7.06
C PRO A 168 6.51 0.26 -8.25
N GLY A 169 5.52 -0.55 -8.64
CA GLY A 169 5.51 -1.17 -9.96
C GLY A 169 5.35 -0.12 -11.08
N ALA A 170 5.13 -0.58 -12.31
CA ALA A 170 5.01 0.32 -13.45
C ALA A 170 3.81 1.28 -13.32
N LEU A 171 4.11 2.57 -13.06
CA LEU A 171 3.12 3.66 -13.05
C LEU A 171 3.01 4.37 -14.42
N VAL A 172 3.99 4.15 -15.29
CA VAL A 172 4.03 4.62 -16.67
C VAL A 172 4.20 3.42 -17.59
N THR A 173 3.28 3.27 -18.54
CA THR A 173 3.21 2.21 -19.53
C THR A 173 2.57 2.77 -20.80
N ASP A 174 2.73 2.08 -21.93
CA ASP A 174 2.12 2.50 -23.20
C ASP A 174 0.60 2.28 -23.24
N GLU A 175 0.08 1.43 -22.34
CA GLU A 175 -1.32 1.01 -22.32
C GLU A 175 -2.30 2.17 -22.05
N PRO A 176 -3.49 2.18 -22.68
CA PRO A 176 -4.48 3.25 -22.52
C PRO A 176 -4.88 3.54 -21.08
N ASP A 177 -4.86 2.54 -20.22
CA ASP A 177 -5.28 2.56 -18.82
C ASP A 177 -4.11 2.76 -17.83
N SER A 178 -2.94 3.17 -18.33
CA SER A 178 -1.74 3.39 -17.51
C SER A 178 -2.01 4.37 -16.35
N PRO A 179 -1.50 4.12 -15.13
CA PRO A 179 -1.79 4.95 -13.95
C PRO A 179 -1.50 6.45 -14.13
N HIS A 180 -0.40 6.81 -14.81
CA HIS A 180 -0.08 8.22 -15.09
C HIS A 180 -1.14 8.95 -15.94
N ARG A 181 -1.93 8.23 -16.76
CA ARG A 181 -3.02 8.81 -17.56
C ARG A 181 -4.29 9.03 -16.76
N LEU A 182 -4.36 8.49 -15.54
CA LEU A 182 -5.51 8.60 -14.64
C LEU A 182 -5.32 9.69 -13.58
N VAL A 183 -4.13 10.29 -13.46
CA VAL A 183 -3.82 11.24 -12.38
C VAL A 183 -4.70 12.49 -12.38
N SER A 184 -5.30 12.85 -13.52
CA SER A 184 -6.27 13.95 -13.61
C SER A 184 -7.58 13.69 -12.88
N THR A 185 -7.88 12.43 -12.54
CA THR A 185 -9.03 12.08 -11.71
C THR A 185 -8.67 11.94 -10.23
N VAL A 186 -7.39 12.00 -9.87
CA VAL A 186 -6.92 11.88 -8.49
C VAL A 186 -6.99 13.24 -7.80
N THR A 187 -7.57 13.27 -6.61
CA THR A 187 -7.65 14.46 -5.73
C THR A 187 -6.79 14.32 -4.48
N ALA A 188 -6.37 13.10 -4.16
CA ALA A 188 -5.54 12.76 -3.01
C ALA A 188 -4.16 13.42 -3.07
N LYS A 189 -3.55 13.70 -1.90
CA LYS A 189 -2.12 14.02 -1.85
C LYS A 189 -1.29 12.76 -2.10
N VAL A 190 -0.30 12.82 -2.97
CA VAL A 190 0.48 11.64 -3.36
C VAL A 190 1.94 11.76 -2.89
N HIS A 191 2.45 10.69 -2.29
CA HIS A 191 3.89 10.50 -2.09
C HIS A 191 4.31 9.17 -2.73
N LEU A 192 5.38 9.23 -3.53
CA LEU A 192 6.03 8.05 -4.10
C LEU A 192 7.49 8.00 -3.66
N GLY A 193 7.86 6.97 -2.91
CA GLY A 193 9.24 6.66 -2.54
C GLY A 193 9.80 5.54 -3.42
N LEU A 194 10.78 5.83 -4.26
CA LEU A 194 11.32 4.91 -5.27
C LEU A 194 12.70 4.42 -4.88
N ALA A 195 13.04 3.18 -5.23
CA ALA A 195 14.42 2.77 -5.37
C ALA A 195 15.00 3.18 -6.75
N PRO A 196 16.33 3.31 -6.88
CA PRO A 196 16.98 3.42 -8.18
C PRO A 196 16.57 2.27 -9.10
N GLY A 197 16.05 2.61 -10.28
CA GLY A 197 15.64 1.64 -11.29
C GLY A 197 14.17 1.22 -11.25
N ASP A 198 13.38 1.63 -10.26
CA ASP A 198 11.93 1.35 -10.24
C ASP A 198 11.19 2.02 -11.40
N LEU A 199 11.57 3.26 -11.71
CA LEU A 199 11.20 3.96 -12.94
C LEU A 199 12.46 4.48 -13.62
N SER A 200 12.45 4.48 -14.96
CA SER A 200 13.47 5.20 -15.72
C SER A 200 13.34 6.71 -15.46
N PRO A 201 14.41 7.50 -15.63
CA PRO A 201 14.32 8.96 -15.50
C PRO A 201 13.27 9.58 -16.44
N GLU A 202 13.10 9.01 -17.63
CA GLU A 202 12.09 9.44 -18.60
C GLU A 202 10.67 9.18 -18.08
N ALA A 203 10.41 7.96 -17.60
CA ALA A 203 9.11 7.58 -17.06
C ALA A 203 8.77 8.36 -15.78
N LEU A 204 9.74 8.57 -14.88
CA LEU A 204 9.54 9.42 -13.70
C LEU A 204 9.17 10.85 -14.11
N GLY A 205 9.92 11.43 -15.04
CA GLY A 205 9.61 12.78 -15.54
C GLY A 205 8.27 12.87 -16.26
N GLU A 206 7.83 11.83 -16.96
CA GLU A 206 6.50 11.76 -17.56
C GLU A 206 5.39 11.73 -16.50
N LEU A 207 5.57 10.91 -15.45
CA LEU A 207 4.63 10.83 -14.34
C LEU A 207 4.52 12.17 -13.60
N GLU A 208 5.64 12.81 -13.27
CA GLU A 208 5.66 14.13 -12.61
C GLU A 208 4.96 15.18 -13.47
N ARG A 209 5.26 15.25 -14.78
CA ARG A 209 4.58 16.17 -15.70
C ARG A 209 3.07 15.94 -15.76
N ALA A 210 2.63 14.68 -15.76
CA ALA A 210 1.20 14.34 -15.76
C ALA A 210 0.52 14.81 -14.47
N MET A 211 1.16 14.59 -13.32
CA MET A 211 0.65 15.04 -12.01
C MET A 211 0.64 16.57 -11.90
N ASP A 212 1.69 17.26 -12.37
CA ASP A 212 1.76 18.72 -12.44
C ASP A 212 0.66 19.30 -13.33
N ALA A 213 0.45 18.73 -14.52
CA ALA A 213 -0.59 19.18 -15.46
C ALA A 213 -2.00 18.99 -14.90
N ALA A 214 -2.20 17.98 -14.05
CA ALA A 214 -3.44 17.75 -13.31
C ALA A 214 -3.62 18.68 -12.09
N GLY A 215 -2.59 19.44 -11.70
CA GLY A 215 -2.59 20.22 -10.46
C GLY A 215 -2.54 19.34 -9.20
N LEU A 216 -2.11 18.09 -9.34
CA LEU A 216 -2.04 17.12 -8.25
C LEU A 216 -0.88 17.47 -7.34
N ALA A 217 -1.16 17.66 -6.05
CA ALA A 217 -0.11 17.87 -5.07
C ALA A 217 0.58 16.54 -4.76
N HIS A 218 1.82 16.42 -5.19
CA HIS A 218 2.58 15.18 -5.14
C HIS A 218 4.03 15.40 -4.71
N THR A 219 4.69 14.31 -4.33
CA THR A 219 6.14 14.23 -4.17
C THR A 219 6.63 12.89 -4.69
N CYS A 220 7.71 12.89 -5.47
CA CYS A 220 8.42 11.70 -5.89
C CYS A 220 9.86 11.80 -5.41
N GLU A 221 10.33 10.79 -4.69
CA GLU A 221 11.69 10.78 -4.13
C GLU A 221 12.37 9.45 -4.44
N THR A 222 13.55 9.50 -5.08
CA THR A 222 14.42 8.32 -5.18
C THR A 222 15.29 8.19 -3.94
N TYR A 223 15.28 7.02 -3.31
CA TYR A 223 16.03 6.71 -2.10
C TYR A 223 17.36 6.06 -2.49
N PRO A 224 18.49 6.77 -2.39
CA PRO A 224 19.78 6.21 -2.79
C PRO A 224 20.12 4.96 -1.96
N ASP A 225 20.94 4.08 -2.53
CA ASP A 225 21.44 2.86 -1.88
C ASP A 225 20.36 1.84 -1.47
N THR A 226 19.17 1.94 -2.06
CA THR A 226 18.08 0.98 -1.93
C THR A 226 17.88 0.18 -3.21
N VAL A 227 17.12 -0.92 -3.12
CA VAL A 227 16.64 -1.68 -4.29
C VAL A 227 15.15 -1.95 -4.16
N HIS A 228 14.52 -2.38 -5.23
CA HIS A 228 13.08 -2.67 -5.24
C HIS A 228 12.67 -3.66 -4.13
N GLY A 229 11.74 -3.23 -3.27
CA GLY A 229 11.32 -3.98 -2.08
C GLY A 229 12.03 -3.56 -0.79
N PHE A 230 12.69 -2.40 -0.75
CA PHE A 230 13.53 -1.97 0.37
C PHE A 230 12.85 -1.90 1.74
N THR A 231 11.52 -1.84 1.80
CA THR A 231 10.78 -1.84 3.08
C THR A 231 10.50 -3.25 3.61
N MET A 232 10.76 -4.30 2.83
CA MET A 232 10.35 -5.67 3.13
C MET A 232 11.44 -6.41 3.89
N ALA A 233 11.34 -6.40 5.23
CA ALA A 233 12.32 -6.97 6.17
C ALA A 233 12.55 -8.48 6.01
N ASP A 234 11.59 -9.18 5.40
CA ASP A 234 11.66 -10.60 5.10
C ASP A 234 12.32 -10.90 3.75
N THR A 235 13.00 -9.92 3.13
CA THR A 235 13.69 -10.09 1.85
C THR A 235 15.12 -9.57 1.91
N GLU A 236 16.00 -10.08 1.03
CA GLU A 236 17.36 -9.53 0.88
C GLU A 236 17.38 -8.07 0.38
N ALA A 237 16.27 -7.54 -0.12
CA ALA A 237 16.16 -6.15 -0.54
C ALA A 237 16.08 -5.18 0.64
N PHE A 238 15.81 -5.67 1.85
CA PHE A 238 15.56 -4.84 3.02
C PHE A 238 16.67 -3.82 3.29
N ASN A 239 16.29 -2.56 3.41
CA ASN A 239 17.17 -1.48 3.79
C ASN A 239 16.57 -0.72 4.98
N PRO A 240 17.15 -0.82 6.19
CA PRO A 240 16.62 -0.15 7.39
C PRO A 240 16.53 1.37 7.27
N ALA A 241 17.50 2.01 6.59
CA ALA A 241 17.45 3.46 6.36
C ALA A 241 16.37 3.85 5.35
N GLY A 242 16.16 3.00 4.33
CA GLY A 242 15.05 3.12 3.39
C GLY A 242 13.69 3.00 4.09
N LEU A 243 13.54 2.01 4.98
CA LEU A 243 12.32 1.84 5.79
C LEU A 243 12.10 3.04 6.75
N GLN A 244 13.14 3.57 7.38
CA GLN A 244 13.02 4.77 8.19
C GLN A 244 12.53 5.96 7.36
N ARG A 245 13.13 6.21 6.20
CA ARG A 245 12.72 7.29 5.30
C ARG A 245 11.30 7.11 4.77
N HIS A 246 10.87 5.87 4.55
CA HIS A 246 9.48 5.53 4.27
C HIS A 246 8.56 6.07 5.38
N TRP A 247 8.84 5.79 6.65
CA TRP A 247 8.00 6.27 7.76
C TRP A 247 8.03 7.79 7.91
N ASP A 248 9.20 8.41 7.72
CA ASP A 248 9.41 9.86 7.76
C ASP A 248 8.61 10.61 6.67
N ARG A 249 8.08 9.90 5.67
CA ARG A 249 7.25 10.47 4.60
C ARG A 249 5.79 10.03 4.70
N LEU A 250 5.56 8.76 5.04
CA LEU A 250 4.22 8.22 5.13
C LEU A 250 3.42 8.85 6.28
N LEU A 251 3.97 8.88 7.50
CA LEU A 251 3.21 9.35 8.66
C LEU A 251 2.80 10.82 8.51
N PRO A 252 3.69 11.77 8.16
CA PRO A 252 3.27 13.16 7.95
C PRO A 252 2.30 13.35 6.78
N LEU A 253 2.36 12.48 5.76
CA LEU A 253 1.38 12.51 4.67
C LEU A 253 -0.01 12.13 5.20
N LEU A 254 -0.11 11.05 5.97
CA LEU A 254 -1.37 10.60 6.53
C LEU A 254 -1.90 11.61 7.57
N ASP A 255 -1.05 12.05 8.51
CA ASP A 255 -1.43 12.97 9.61
C ASP A 255 -2.03 14.29 9.09
N ARG A 256 -1.50 14.81 7.97
CA ARG A 256 -1.96 16.09 7.41
C ARG A 256 -3.27 15.99 6.63
N ASN A 257 -3.61 14.80 6.15
CA ASN A 257 -4.69 14.62 5.18
C ASN A 257 -5.83 13.77 5.70
N LEU A 258 -5.63 13.02 6.78
CA LEU A 258 -6.66 12.27 7.46
C LEU A 258 -6.99 12.95 8.78
N VAL A 259 -8.26 13.30 8.97
CA VAL A 259 -8.72 13.99 10.18
C VAL A 259 -8.91 12.97 11.28
N ALA A 260 -8.18 13.12 12.39
CA ALA A 260 -8.56 12.48 13.64
C ALA A 260 -9.87 13.13 14.11
N GLY A 261 -10.92 12.33 14.25
CA GLY A 261 -12.25 12.79 14.67
C GLY A 261 -12.29 13.36 16.08
#